data_AF-A0A837RA10-F1
#
_entry.id   AF-A0A837RA10-F1
#
_cell.length_a   1.000
_cell.length_b   1.000
_cell.length_c   1.000
_cell.angle_alpha   90.00
_cell.angle_beta   90.00
_cell.angle_gamma   90.00
#
_symmetry.space_group_name_H-M   'P 1'
#
loop_
_entity.id
_entity.type
_entity.pdbx_description
1 polymer ?
#
loop_
_entity_poly.entity_id
_entity_poly.type
_entity_poly.pdbx_seq_one_letter_code
_entity_poly.pdbx_strand_id
1 'polypeptide(L)' 'MEKTYRTKTYGEMPLKLDTGKGWIFPKGVEVKAHVDLETGQVSFFIAPEDLEKMK' A
#
# COMPACT_ATOMS: atom_id res chain seq x y z
N MET A 1 -19.00 -8.59 -0.48
CA MET A 1 -18.05 -9.13 0.53
C MET A 1 -16.71 -8.48 0.28
N GLU A 2 -16.10 -7.84 1.27
CA GLU A 2 -14.83 -7.13 1.10
C GLU A 2 -13.64 -7.94 1.64
N LYS A 3 -12.51 -7.86 0.94
CA LYS A 3 -11.25 -8.45 1.41
C LYS A 3 -10.06 -7.54 1.13
N THR A 4 -9.17 -7.45 2.12
CA THR A 4 -7.90 -6.74 1.98
C THR A 4 -6.83 -7.65 1.39
N TYR A 5 -6.10 -7.11 0.42
CA TYR A 5 -4.97 -7.78 -0.21
C TYR A 5 -3.71 -6.94 -0.11
N ARG A 6 -2.59 -7.63 -0.04
CA ARG A 6 -1.28 -7.05 -0.28
C ARG A 6 -1.10 -6.82 -1.78
N THR A 7 -0.68 -5.61 -2.16
CA THR A 7 -0.34 -5.31 -3.55
C THR A 7 1.03 -5.88 -3.90
N LYS A 8 1.28 -6.08 -5.20
CA LYS A 8 2.57 -6.53 -5.72
C LYS A 8 2.96 -5.69 -6.93
N THR A 9 4.25 -5.50 -7.12
CA THR A 9 4.90 -4.89 -8.28
C THR A 9 5.81 -5.94 -8.93
N TYR A 10 6.98 -5.56 -9.44
CA TYR A 10 7.92 -6.51 -10.04
C TYR A 10 8.28 -7.64 -9.06
N GLY A 11 7.95 -8.88 -9.42
CA GLY A 11 8.08 -10.05 -8.57
C GLY A 11 7.10 -10.01 -7.39
N GLU A 12 7.63 -10.16 -6.17
CA GLU A 12 6.87 -10.19 -4.92
C GLU A 12 7.05 -8.90 -4.09
N MET A 13 7.59 -7.84 -4.69
CA MET A 13 7.79 -6.56 -4.01
C MET A 13 6.47 -5.81 -3.87
N PRO A 14 6.14 -5.24 -2.70
CA PRO A 14 4.89 -4.50 -2.52
C PRO A 14 4.89 -3.19 -3.30
N LEU A 15 3.70 -2.73 -3.72
CA LEU A 15 3.53 -1.35 -4.19
C LEU A 15 3.75 -0.41 -3.00
N LYS A 16 4.56 0.63 -3.19
CA LYS A 16 4.83 1.64 -2.17
C LYS A 16 4.61 3.04 -2.72
N LEU A 17 4.10 3.92 -1.89
CA LEU A 17 4.17 5.36 -2.13
C LEU A 17 5.56 5.85 -1.74
N ASP A 18 6.17 6.67 -2.59
CA ASP A 18 7.40 7.38 -2.27
C ASP A 18 7.08 8.48 -1.24
N THR A 19 7.68 8.39 -0.06
CA THR A 19 7.51 9.39 1.01
C THR A 19 8.74 10.27 1.19
N GLY A 20 9.62 10.30 0.18
CA GLY A 20 10.81 11.12 0.15
C GLY A 20 12.07 10.40 0.62
N LYS A 21 13.18 11.15 0.65
CA LYS A 21 14.50 10.62 1.03
C LYS A 21 14.67 10.67 2.55
N GLY A 22 14.80 9.50 3.18
CA GLY A 22 15.47 9.40 4.47
C GLY A 22 16.98 9.63 4.32
N TRP A 23 17.68 9.89 5.42
CA TRP A 23 19.13 10.17 5.44
C TRP A 23 19.98 9.05 4.81
N ILE A 24 19.50 7.80 4.81
CA ILE A 24 20.26 6.62 4.34
C ILE A 24 19.47 5.75 3.35
N PHE A 25 18.13 5.73 3.41
CA PHE A 25 17.29 4.93 2.50
C PHE A 25 16.04 5.71 2.04
N PRO A 26 15.55 5.47 0.80
CA PRO A 26 14.24 5.94 0.38
C PRO A 26 13.17 5.46 1.37
N LYS A 27 12.36 6.39 1.89
CA LYS A 27 11.20 6.02 2.71
C LYS A 27 10.07 5.68 1.74
N GLY A 28 9.43 4.55 1.99
CA GLY A 28 8.28 4.13 1.20
C GLY A 28 7.27 3.44 2.08
N VAL A 29 5.99 3.77 1.89
CA VAL A 29 4.88 3.23 2.65
C VAL A 29 4.08 2.28 1.77
N GLU A 30 3.81 1.07 2.26
CA GLU A 30 3.11 0.04 1.51
C GLU A 30 1.66 0.43 1.23
N VAL A 31 1.22 0.23 -0.01
CA VAL A 31 -0.16 0.41 -0.43
C VAL A 31 -0.86 -0.96 -0.40
N LYS A 32 -1.98 -1.05 0.30
CA LYS A 32 -2.86 -2.23 0.31
C LYS A 32 -4.07 -1.99 -0.60
N ALA A 33 -4.81 -3.04 -0.94
CA ALA A 33 -6.01 -2.95 -1.75
C ALA A 33 -7.22 -3.53 -1.02
N HIS A 34 -8.32 -2.77 -0.92
CA HIS A 34 -9.64 -3.29 -0.60
C HIS A 34 -10.29 -3.72 -1.91
N VAL A 35 -10.70 -4.99 -1.98
CA VAL A 35 -11.39 -5.55 -3.13
C VAL A 35 -12.80 -5.92 -2.70
N ASP A 36 -13.79 -5.31 -3.34
CA ASP A 36 -15.16 -5.79 -3.29
C ASP A 36 -15.31 -6.98 -4.25
N LEU A 37 -15.55 -8.15 -3.69
CA LEU A 37 -15.65 -9.41 -4.44
C LEU A 37 -16.98 -9.58 -5.17
N GLU A 38 -17.97 -8.72 -4.92
CA GLU A 38 -19.25 -8.73 -5.64
C GLU A 38 -19.19 -7.87 -6.90
N THR A 39 -18.58 -6.69 -6.81
CA THR A 39 -18.53 -5.72 -7.91
C THR A 39 -17.22 -5.73 -8.70
N GLY A 40 -16.14 -6.25 -8.10
CA GLY A 40 -14.78 -6.17 -8.64
C GLY A 40 -14.12 -4.80 -8.45
N GLN A 41 -14.73 -3.88 -7.69
CA GLN A 41 -14.12 -2.59 -7.39
C GLN A 41 -12.85 -2.78 -6.53
N VAL A 42 -11.79 -2.06 -6.90
CA VAL A 42 -10.51 -2.06 -6.19
C VAL A 42 -10.19 -0.65 -5.70
N SER A 43 -10.01 -0.51 -4.40
CA SER A 43 -9.62 0.75 -3.74
C SER A 43 -8.25 0.60 -3.09
N PHE A 44 -7.30 1.42 -3.50
CA PHE A 44 -5.95 1.45 -2.93
C PHE A 44 -5.89 2.35 -1.70
N PHE A 45 -5.22 1.90 -0.65
CA PHE A 45 -5.12 2.64 0.60
C PHE A 45 -3.82 2.36 1.35
N ILE A 46 -3.43 3.29 2.22
CA ILE A 46 -2.39 3.07 3.23
C ILE A 46 -3.08 2.62 4.52
N ALA A 47 -2.54 1.58 5.17
CA ALA A 47 -3.11 1.09 6.42
C ALA A 47 -2.98 2.14 7.54
N PRO A 48 -3.97 2.28 8.44
CA PRO A 48 -3.93 3.29 9.50
C PRO A 48 -2.66 3.27 10.33
N GLU A 49 -2.13 2.08 10.64
CA GLU A 49 -0.88 1.87 11.40
C GLU A 49 0.37 2.39 10.67
N ASP A 50 0.30 2.51 9.34
CA ASP A 50 1.40 2.96 8.50
C ASP A 50 1.34 4.47 8.18
N LEU A 51 0.24 5.17 8.55
CA LEU A 51 0.11 6.61 8.33
C LEU A 51 1.14 7.44 9.10
N GLU A 52 1.61 6.96 10.27
CA GLU A 52 2.68 7.65 11.02
C GLU A 52 3.99 7.72 10.23
N LYS A 53 4.21 6.83 9.25
CA LYS A 53 5.39 6.84 8.37
C LYS A 53 5.29 7.90 7.26
N MET A 54 4.13 8.54 7.13
CA MET A 54 3.85 9.61 6.15
C MET A 54 4.08 11.01 6.73
N LYS A 55 4.35 11.14 8.05
CA LYS A 55 4.70 12.39 8.72
C LYS A 55 6.21 12.59 8.76
#